data_AF-A0A0K1FJ79-F1
#
_entry.id   AF-A0A0K1FJ79-F1
#
_cell.length_a   1.000
_cell.length_b   1.000
_cell.length_c   1.000
_cell.angle_alpha   90.00
_cell.angle_beta   90.00
_cell.angle_gamma   90.00
#
_symmetry.space_group_name_H-M   'P 1'
#
loop_
_entity.id
_entity.type
_entity.pdbx_description
1 polymer ?
#
loop_
_entity_poly.entity_id
_entity_poly.type
_entity_poly.pdbx_seq_one_letter_code
_entity_poly.pdbx_strand_id
1 'polypeptide(L)'
;MAKSTEKEPKLEKQAEKLIEKKEAAAAEGATKAEKFQAFLKENDINFFESQALSDEFHTTIFRSRIEAKGQTLPMAIFIDDSIFTIIRTQVATGINEKNIDSIKSHLNMLNAEYKMFKYYLREDGNIYLDICVPFVDETFDSRMIRTLLPILVQQLETVYEDLMAVVWAKK
;
A
#
# COMPACT_ATOMS: atom_id res chain seq x y z
N MET A 1 53.77 -22.23 -12.50
CA MET A 1 53.84 -20.81 -12.09
C MET A 1 52.47 -20.18 -12.28
N ALA A 2 51.98 -19.57 -11.19
CA ALA A 2 50.96 -18.54 -11.02
C ALA A 2 49.81 -18.36 -12.04
N LYS A 3 48.57 -18.42 -11.52
CA LYS A 3 47.50 -17.47 -11.86
C LYS A 3 46.70 -17.18 -10.59
N SER A 4 47.13 -16.15 -9.87
CA SER A 4 46.41 -15.58 -8.73
C SER A 4 45.37 -14.56 -9.22
N THR A 5 44.13 -14.81 -8.80
CA THR A 5 43.16 -13.84 -8.25
C THR A 5 43.12 -12.42 -8.81
N GLU A 6 42.12 -12.15 -9.66
CA GLU A 6 41.76 -10.79 -10.10
C GLU A 6 40.23 -10.52 -10.04
N LYS A 7 39.46 -11.34 -9.28
CA LYS A 7 37.99 -11.22 -9.18
C LYS A 7 37.46 -10.63 -7.86
N GLU A 8 38.30 -10.46 -6.86
CA GLU A 8 37.92 -9.99 -5.50
C GLU A 8 37.61 -8.47 -5.37
N PRO A 9 38.26 -7.53 -6.07
CA PRO A 9 38.15 -6.11 -5.69
C PRO A 9 36.81 -5.43 -6.07
N LYS A 10 35.97 -6.06 -6.90
CA LYS A 10 34.64 -5.53 -7.26
C LYS A 10 33.55 -5.98 -6.30
N LEU A 11 33.65 -7.20 -5.78
CA LEU A 11 32.71 -7.76 -4.80
C LEU A 11 32.94 -7.13 -3.43
N GLU A 12 34.21 -6.93 -3.04
CA GLU A 12 34.57 -6.24 -1.80
C GLU A 12 34.12 -4.78 -1.82
N LYS A 13 34.35 -4.04 -2.91
CA LYS A 13 33.85 -2.65 -3.05
C LYS A 13 32.33 -2.54 -3.07
N GLN A 14 31.62 -3.56 -3.55
CA GLN A 14 30.16 -3.62 -3.46
C GLN A 14 29.70 -3.93 -2.04
N ALA A 15 30.38 -4.83 -1.34
CA ALA A 15 30.10 -5.16 0.05
C ALA A 15 30.38 -3.96 0.96
N GLU A 16 31.49 -3.24 0.78
CA GLU A 16 31.84 -2.02 1.50
C GLU A 16 30.81 -0.91 1.27
N LYS A 17 30.38 -0.68 0.01
CA LYS A 17 29.27 0.26 -0.27
C LYS A 17 27.95 -0.14 0.36
N LEU A 18 27.66 -1.43 0.47
CA LEU A 18 26.45 -1.93 1.12
C LEU A 18 26.53 -1.79 2.65
N ILE A 19 27.73 -1.94 3.22
CA ILE A 19 28.02 -1.75 4.64
C ILE A 19 27.94 -0.27 4.99
N GLU A 20 28.59 0.62 4.23
CA GLU A 20 28.51 2.07 4.42
C GLU A 20 27.07 2.59 4.26
N LYS A 21 26.31 2.06 3.30
CA LYS A 21 24.89 2.42 3.14
C LYS A 21 24.02 1.92 4.29
N LYS A 22 24.32 0.75 4.86
CA LYS A 22 23.66 0.22 6.07
C LYS A 22 24.03 1.02 7.32
N GLU A 23 25.28 1.45 7.44
CA GLU A 23 25.77 2.21 8.60
C GLU A 23 25.28 3.66 8.55
N ALA A 24 25.19 4.27 7.37
CA ALA A 24 24.55 5.58 7.19
C ALA A 24 23.04 5.54 7.49
N ALA A 25 22.32 4.51 7.03
CA ALA A 25 20.91 4.28 7.37
C ALA A 25 20.71 3.99 8.88
N ALA A 26 21.70 3.39 9.55
CA ALA A 26 21.69 3.19 10.99
C ALA A 26 21.99 4.47 11.78
N ALA A 27 22.69 5.43 11.20
CA ALA A 27 23.00 6.73 11.82
C ALA A 27 21.84 7.74 11.74
N GLU A 28 20.93 7.60 10.77
CA GLU A 28 19.67 8.39 10.67
C GLU A 28 18.43 7.66 11.23
N GLY A 29 18.56 6.41 11.64
CA GLY A 29 17.43 5.55 11.98
C GLY A 29 16.71 5.06 10.72
N ALA A 30 16.32 3.78 10.69
CA ALA A 30 15.67 3.20 9.52
C ALA A 30 14.40 3.96 9.13
N THR A 31 14.23 4.23 7.84
CA THR A 31 13.02 4.89 7.30
C THR A 31 11.77 4.06 7.60
N LYS A 32 10.57 4.65 7.55
CA LYS A 32 9.32 3.90 7.77
C LYS A 32 9.15 2.75 6.77
N ALA A 33 9.55 2.95 5.52
CA ALA A 33 9.50 1.91 4.49
C ALA A 33 10.45 0.75 4.84
N GLU A 34 11.66 1.03 5.32
CA GLU A 34 12.60 0.01 5.78
C GLU A 34 12.11 -0.72 7.03
N LYS A 35 11.53 -0.01 8.00
CA LYS A 35 10.87 -0.60 9.18
C LYS A 35 9.76 -1.56 8.77
N PHE A 36 8.92 -1.16 7.82
CA PHE A 36 7.86 -2.03 7.31
C PHE A 36 8.43 -3.23 6.56
N GLN A 37 9.45 -3.04 5.72
CA GLN A 37 10.08 -4.14 4.99
C GLN A 37 10.77 -5.15 5.94
N ALA A 38 11.38 -4.68 7.03
CA ALA A 38 11.92 -5.54 8.08
C ALA A 38 10.80 -6.33 8.77
N PHE A 39 9.71 -5.66 9.15
CA PHE A 39 8.54 -6.30 9.74
C PHE A 39 7.96 -7.41 8.86
N LEU A 40 7.85 -7.18 7.54
CA LEU A 40 7.36 -8.19 6.60
C LEU A 40 8.27 -9.43 6.60
N LYS A 41 9.59 -9.25 6.58
CA LYS A 41 10.58 -10.34 6.63
C LYS A 41 10.53 -11.11 7.94
N GLU A 42 10.47 -10.40 9.07
CA GLU A 42 10.42 -10.99 10.42
C GLU A 42 9.15 -11.81 10.68
N ASN A 43 8.07 -11.52 9.94
CA ASN A 43 6.78 -12.20 10.07
C ASN A 43 6.50 -13.17 8.90
N ASP A 44 7.50 -13.48 8.06
CA ASP A 44 7.38 -14.34 6.88
C ASP A 44 6.25 -13.93 5.90
N ILE A 45 6.03 -12.62 5.76
CA ILE A 45 5.01 -12.04 4.88
C ILE A 45 5.58 -11.80 3.48
N ASN A 46 5.19 -12.64 2.52
CA ASN A 46 5.76 -12.66 1.16
C ASN A 46 4.80 -12.20 0.04
N PHE A 47 3.63 -11.67 0.38
CA PHE A 47 2.59 -11.29 -0.60
C PHE A 47 2.64 -9.81 -1.03
N PHE A 48 3.69 -9.08 -0.64
CA PHE A 48 3.92 -7.70 -1.06
C PHE A 48 5.08 -7.58 -2.03
N GLU A 49 4.85 -6.87 -3.13
CA GLU A 49 5.89 -6.42 -4.04
C GLU A 49 6.21 -4.95 -3.77
N SER A 50 7.44 -4.64 -3.38
CA SER A 50 7.87 -3.28 -3.05
C SER A 50 8.52 -2.56 -4.24
N GLN A 51 8.17 -1.30 -4.46
CA GLN A 51 8.81 -0.41 -5.44
C GLN A 51 9.02 0.97 -4.80
N ALA A 52 10.27 1.43 -4.73
CA ALA A 52 10.60 2.80 -4.38
C ALA A 52 10.40 3.73 -5.59
N LEU A 53 9.79 4.88 -5.37
CA LEU A 53 9.68 5.97 -6.32
C LEU A 53 10.81 6.97 -6.11
N SER A 54 11.11 7.74 -7.15
CA SER A 54 12.04 8.88 -7.08
C SER A 54 11.26 10.19 -7.07
N ASP A 55 10.33 10.31 -6.14
CA ASP A 55 9.56 11.52 -5.88
C ASP A 55 10.11 12.29 -4.67
N GLU A 56 9.57 13.49 -4.42
CA GLU A 56 10.03 14.40 -3.36
C GLU A 56 9.81 13.84 -1.94
N PHE A 57 8.88 12.90 -1.77
CA PHE A 57 8.53 12.29 -0.49
C PHE A 57 9.17 10.90 -0.28
N HIS A 58 10.04 10.45 -1.18
CA HIS A 58 10.70 9.14 -1.12
C HIS A 58 9.71 7.97 -0.95
N THR A 59 8.59 8.02 -1.69
CA THR A 59 7.49 7.07 -1.55
C THR A 59 7.93 5.65 -1.91
N THR A 60 7.68 4.71 -1.02
CA THR A 60 7.75 3.28 -1.30
C THR A 60 6.35 2.68 -1.36
N ILE A 61 6.03 2.04 -2.48
CA ILE A 61 4.76 1.36 -2.71
C ILE A 61 4.94 -0.14 -2.44
N PHE A 62 4.10 -0.70 -1.58
CA PHE A 62 3.97 -2.14 -1.35
C PHE A 62 2.67 -2.64 -1.97
N ARG A 63 2.75 -3.28 -3.14
CA ARG A 63 1.59 -3.80 -3.89
C ARG A 63 1.22 -5.19 -3.44
N SER A 64 -0.08 -5.45 -3.35
CA SER A 64 -0.66 -6.75 -3.04
C SER A 64 -2.05 -6.86 -3.68
N ARG A 65 -2.75 -7.94 -3.37
CA ARG A 65 -4.14 -8.18 -3.74
C ARG A 65 -4.89 -8.66 -2.52
N ILE A 66 -6.16 -8.28 -2.42
CA ILE A 66 -7.07 -8.78 -1.39
C ILE A 66 -8.24 -9.49 -2.07
N GLU A 67 -8.79 -10.49 -1.38
CA GLU A 67 -9.97 -11.22 -1.84
C GLU A 67 -11.18 -10.76 -1.02
N ALA A 68 -12.25 -10.37 -1.71
CA ALA A 68 -13.52 -10.02 -1.10
C ALA A 68 -14.67 -10.39 -2.05
N LYS A 69 -15.73 -11.06 -1.55
CA LYS A 69 -16.90 -11.49 -2.35
C LYS A 69 -16.52 -12.24 -3.64
N GLY A 70 -15.48 -13.06 -3.58
CA GLY A 70 -14.97 -13.83 -4.72
C GLY A 70 -14.26 -12.97 -5.79
N GLN A 71 -14.01 -11.69 -5.53
CA GLN A 71 -13.24 -10.80 -6.38
C GLN A 71 -11.82 -10.63 -5.83
N THR A 72 -10.84 -10.57 -6.72
CA THR A 72 -9.46 -10.23 -6.38
C THR A 72 -9.21 -8.75 -6.69
N LEU A 73 -9.11 -7.93 -5.64
CA LEU A 73 -8.98 -6.48 -5.75
C LEU A 73 -7.51 -6.05 -5.59
N PRO A 74 -6.95 -5.26 -6.54
CA PRO A 74 -5.62 -4.68 -6.39
C PRO A 74 -5.56 -3.75 -5.17
N MET A 75 -4.51 -3.90 -4.37
CA MET A 75 -4.26 -3.08 -3.19
C MET A 75 -2.80 -2.62 -3.15
N ALA A 76 -2.55 -1.43 -2.63
CA ALA A 76 -1.20 -0.95 -2.39
C ALA A 76 -1.11 -0.13 -1.12
N ILE A 77 0.01 -0.26 -0.42
CA ILE A 77 0.35 0.55 0.75
C ILE A 77 1.42 1.55 0.32
N PHE A 78 1.16 2.83 0.56
CA PHE A 78 2.06 3.94 0.28
C PHE A 78 2.68 4.40 1.59
N ILE A 79 3.99 4.26 1.70
CA ILE A 79 4.78 4.72 2.84
C ILE A 79 5.81 5.70 2.30
N ASP A 80 5.74 6.94 2.76
CA ASP A 80 6.59 8.04 2.34
C ASP A 80 7.04 8.85 3.58
N ASP A 81 7.76 9.94 3.38
CA ASP A 81 8.27 10.79 4.46
C ASP A 81 7.20 11.68 5.13
N SER A 82 5.94 11.66 4.64
CA SER A 82 4.83 12.39 5.28
C SER A 82 4.37 11.69 6.55
N ILE A 83 3.57 12.33 7.41
CA ILE A 83 3.00 11.66 8.58
C ILE A 83 1.87 10.66 8.25
N PHE A 84 1.61 10.37 6.97
CA PHE A 84 0.50 9.53 6.55
C PHE A 84 1.01 8.27 5.85
N THR A 85 0.40 7.14 6.20
CA THR A 85 0.49 5.90 5.43
C THR A 85 -0.87 5.63 4.83
N ILE A 86 -0.93 5.43 3.51
CA ILE A 86 -2.19 5.17 2.81
C ILE A 86 -2.25 3.70 2.42
N ILE A 87 -3.30 3.01 2.83
CA ILE A 87 -3.69 1.70 2.28
C ILE A 87 -4.79 1.96 1.26
N ARG A 88 -4.51 1.73 -0.02
CA ARG A 88 -5.44 1.99 -1.13
C ARG A 88 -5.85 0.70 -1.80
N THR A 89 -7.15 0.49 -1.91
CA THR A 89 -7.75 -0.63 -2.66
C THR A 89 -8.51 -0.09 -3.86
N GLN A 90 -8.29 -0.68 -5.04
CA GLN A 90 -9.12 -0.44 -6.21
C GLN A 90 -10.34 -1.37 -6.15
N VAL A 91 -11.51 -0.79 -5.84
CA VAL A 91 -12.74 -1.54 -5.53
C VAL A 91 -13.52 -1.90 -6.79
N ALA A 92 -13.60 -0.99 -7.76
CA ALA A 92 -14.34 -1.20 -8.99
C ALA A 92 -13.72 -0.43 -10.17
N THR A 93 -13.92 -0.99 -11.37
CA THR A 93 -13.49 -0.43 -12.65
C THR A 93 -14.65 -0.53 -13.66
N GLY A 94 -14.57 0.19 -14.78
CA GLY A 94 -15.56 0.05 -15.85
C GLY A 94 -16.95 0.55 -15.46
N ILE A 95 -16.98 1.70 -14.77
CA ILE A 95 -18.20 2.28 -14.22
C ILE A 95 -19.10 2.79 -15.35
N ASN A 96 -20.41 2.61 -15.21
CA ASN A 96 -21.38 3.21 -16.11
C ASN A 96 -21.50 4.72 -15.83
N GLU A 97 -21.14 5.56 -16.80
CA GLU A 97 -21.17 7.02 -16.67
C GLU A 97 -22.57 7.56 -16.30
N LYS A 98 -23.64 6.89 -16.73
CA LYS A 98 -25.02 7.25 -16.36
C LYS A 98 -25.32 7.10 -14.87
N ASN A 99 -24.51 6.32 -14.15
CA ASN A 99 -24.69 6.03 -12.73
C ASN A 99 -23.85 6.93 -11.82
N ILE A 100 -23.01 7.83 -12.36
CA ILE A 100 -22.03 8.62 -11.58
C ILE A 100 -22.68 9.32 -10.37
N ASP A 101 -23.82 9.97 -10.53
CA ASP A 101 -24.46 10.70 -9.43
C ASP A 101 -24.96 9.76 -8.32
N SER A 102 -25.53 8.62 -8.69
CA SER A 102 -25.97 7.61 -7.72
C SER A 102 -24.78 6.96 -7.02
N ILE A 103 -23.69 6.69 -7.75
CA ILE A 103 -22.45 6.17 -7.19
C ILE A 103 -21.88 7.17 -6.19
N LYS A 104 -21.70 8.44 -6.57
CA LYS A 104 -21.19 9.49 -5.68
C LYS A 104 -22.03 9.63 -4.41
N SER A 105 -23.37 9.59 -4.55
CA SER A 105 -24.28 9.63 -3.40
C SER A 105 -24.08 8.43 -2.46
N HIS A 106 -23.95 7.22 -3.02
CA HIS A 106 -23.71 6.00 -2.25
C HIS A 106 -22.32 6.00 -1.59
N LEU A 107 -21.27 6.41 -2.29
CA LEU A 107 -19.92 6.55 -1.71
C LEU A 107 -19.90 7.56 -0.55
N ASN A 108 -20.64 8.67 -0.68
CA ASN A 108 -20.75 9.65 0.39
C ASN A 108 -21.46 9.10 1.64
N MET A 109 -22.48 8.26 1.45
CA MET A 109 -23.13 7.53 2.54
C MET A 109 -22.14 6.63 3.28
N LEU A 110 -21.38 5.81 2.54
CA LEU A 110 -20.35 4.94 3.12
C LEU A 110 -19.29 5.77 3.89
N ASN A 111 -18.87 6.90 3.33
CA ASN A 111 -17.88 7.76 3.97
C ASN A 111 -18.36 8.42 5.26
N ALA A 112 -19.66 8.67 5.37
CA ALA A 112 -20.30 9.23 6.56
C ALA A 112 -20.53 8.17 7.64
N GLU A 113 -20.87 6.95 7.24
CA GLU A 113 -21.10 5.82 8.13
C GLU A 113 -19.79 5.30 8.76
N TYR A 114 -18.75 5.17 7.93
CA TYR A 114 -17.50 4.55 8.35
C TYR A 114 -16.38 5.58 8.56
N LYS A 115 -15.86 5.63 9.79
CA LYS A 115 -14.83 6.61 10.18
C LYS A 115 -13.51 6.42 9.42
N MET A 116 -13.01 5.18 9.35
CA MET A 116 -11.68 4.85 8.82
C MET A 116 -11.61 4.74 7.30
N PHE A 117 -12.75 4.57 6.64
CA PHE A 117 -12.82 4.27 5.21
C PHE A 117 -13.20 5.52 4.42
N LYS A 118 -12.50 5.76 3.31
CA LYS A 118 -12.77 6.86 2.39
C LYS A 118 -12.83 6.33 0.96
N TYR A 119 -14.05 6.18 0.46
CA TYR A 119 -14.35 5.84 -0.92
C TYR A 119 -14.40 7.08 -1.79
N TYR A 120 -13.87 6.98 -2.99
CA TYR A 120 -14.00 8.05 -3.98
C TYR A 120 -13.92 7.51 -5.41
N LEU A 121 -14.61 8.20 -6.31
CA LEU A 121 -14.49 8.01 -7.75
C LEU A 121 -13.37 8.90 -8.25
N ARG A 122 -12.35 8.30 -8.87
CA ARG A 122 -11.23 9.04 -9.46
C ARG A 122 -11.50 9.33 -10.93
N GLU A 123 -10.77 10.31 -11.48
CA GLU A 123 -10.88 10.75 -12.88
C GLU A 123 -10.58 9.62 -13.89
N ASP A 124 -9.83 8.60 -13.49
CA ASP A 124 -9.56 7.41 -14.30
C ASP A 124 -10.74 6.43 -14.39
N GLY A 125 -11.91 6.79 -13.84
CA GLY A 125 -13.12 6.00 -13.91
C GLY A 125 -13.13 4.79 -12.97
N ASN A 126 -12.26 4.77 -11.96
CA ASN A 126 -12.20 3.71 -10.96
C ASN A 126 -12.68 4.21 -9.59
N ILE A 127 -13.27 3.30 -8.82
CA ILE A 127 -13.59 3.53 -7.41
C ILE A 127 -12.41 3.03 -6.58
N TYR A 128 -11.88 3.92 -5.74
CA TYR A 128 -10.87 3.60 -4.76
C TYR A 128 -11.44 3.67 -3.36
N LEU A 129 -10.85 2.88 -2.47
CA LEU A 129 -11.04 2.90 -1.04
C LEU A 129 -9.68 3.13 -0.38
N ASP A 130 -9.56 4.25 0.31
CA ASP A 130 -8.36 4.58 1.10
C ASP A 130 -8.63 4.41 2.60
N ILE A 131 -7.62 3.91 3.30
CA ILE A 131 -7.45 4.03 4.74
C ILE A 131 -6.22 4.90 4.97
N CYS A 132 -6.41 6.02 5.64
CA CYS A 132 -5.32 6.90 6.04
C CYS A 132 -4.92 6.60 7.48
N VAL A 133 -3.66 6.19 7.68
CA VAL A 133 -3.11 5.87 8.98
C VAL A 133 -2.07 6.93 9.35
N PRO A 134 -2.33 7.79 10.35
CA PRO A 134 -1.38 8.80 10.77
C PRO A 134 -0.28 8.15 11.63
N PHE A 135 0.96 8.29 11.21
CA PHE A 135 2.15 7.89 11.96
C PHE A 135 3.18 9.02 11.93
N VAL A 136 3.72 9.37 13.09
CA VAL A 136 5.01 10.09 13.14
C VAL A 136 6.13 9.05 13.16
N ASP A 137 7.32 9.39 12.68
CA ASP A 137 8.39 8.41 12.43
C ASP A 137 8.79 7.57 13.66
N GLU A 138 8.73 8.19 14.84
CA GLU A 138 9.01 7.55 16.13
C GLU A 138 7.95 6.52 16.53
N THR A 139 6.69 6.70 16.09
CA THR A 139 5.54 5.86 16.48
C THR A 139 5.03 4.97 15.35
N PHE A 140 5.77 4.88 14.24
CA PHE A 140 5.40 4.03 13.12
C PHE A 140 5.25 2.56 13.57
N ASP A 141 4.01 2.04 13.53
CA ASP A 141 3.69 0.68 13.96
C ASP A 141 3.20 -0.16 12.78
N SER A 142 4.07 -1.04 12.29
CA SER A 142 3.75 -1.97 11.21
C SER A 142 2.63 -2.96 11.57
N ARG A 143 2.41 -3.23 12.86
CA ARG A 143 1.33 -4.10 13.34
C ARG A 143 -0.04 -3.46 13.16
N MET A 144 -0.12 -2.14 13.25
CA MET A 144 -1.37 -1.42 12.97
C MET A 144 -1.78 -1.61 11.50
N ILE A 145 -0.83 -1.49 10.56
CA ILE A 145 -1.09 -1.79 9.14
C ILE A 145 -1.60 -3.24 8.98
N ARG A 146 -0.91 -4.22 9.56
CA ARG A 146 -1.35 -5.63 9.55
C ARG A 146 -2.75 -5.83 10.14
N THR A 147 -3.10 -5.09 11.19
CA THR A 147 -4.40 -5.17 11.87
C THR A 147 -5.53 -4.60 11.01
N LEU A 148 -5.24 -3.56 10.24
CA LEU A 148 -6.23 -2.92 9.36
C LEU A 148 -6.59 -3.78 8.14
N LEU A 149 -5.70 -4.67 7.67
CA LEU A 149 -5.96 -5.48 6.47
C LEU A 149 -7.16 -6.44 6.63
N PRO A 150 -7.31 -7.23 7.71
CA PRO A 150 -8.54 -8.00 7.92
C PRO A 150 -9.80 -7.14 8.07
N ILE A 151 -9.70 -5.97 8.71
CA ILE A 151 -10.85 -5.06 8.89
C ILE A 151 -11.30 -4.51 7.53
N LEU A 152 -10.35 -4.17 6.66
CA LEU A 152 -10.60 -3.80 5.27
C LEU A 152 -11.34 -4.90 4.50
N VAL A 153 -10.87 -6.15 4.62
CA VAL A 153 -11.53 -7.30 3.96
C VAL A 153 -12.96 -7.48 4.49
N GLN A 154 -13.15 -7.49 5.81
CA GLN A 154 -14.48 -7.62 6.41
C GLN A 154 -15.44 -6.51 5.97
N GLN A 155 -14.94 -5.27 5.87
CA GLN A 155 -15.73 -4.16 5.36
C GLN A 155 -16.18 -4.41 3.92
N LEU A 156 -15.27 -4.81 3.05
CA LEU A 156 -15.59 -5.10 1.65
C LEU A 156 -16.56 -6.27 1.55
N GLU A 157 -16.38 -7.33 2.34
CA GLU A 157 -17.37 -8.42 2.45
C GLU A 157 -18.77 -7.93 2.86
N THR A 158 -18.87 -6.82 3.58
CA THR A 158 -20.16 -6.29 4.05
C THR A 158 -20.83 -5.43 2.98
N VAL A 159 -20.09 -4.53 2.33
CA VAL A 159 -20.69 -3.47 1.48
C VAL A 159 -20.53 -3.69 -0.03
N TYR A 160 -19.73 -4.68 -0.45
CA TYR A 160 -19.35 -4.79 -1.86
C TYR A 160 -20.53 -5.09 -2.79
N GLU A 161 -21.44 -5.99 -2.40
CA GLU A 161 -22.60 -6.33 -3.22
C GLU A 161 -23.54 -5.13 -3.41
N ASP A 162 -23.82 -4.40 -2.33
CA ASP A 162 -24.66 -3.19 -2.37
C ASP A 162 -24.03 -2.09 -3.23
N LEU A 163 -22.72 -1.89 -3.11
CA LEU A 163 -22.00 -0.95 -3.96
C LEU A 163 -22.06 -1.37 -5.43
N MET A 164 -21.82 -2.64 -5.74
CA MET A 164 -21.83 -3.14 -7.12
C MET A 164 -23.22 -3.05 -7.75
N ALA A 165 -24.29 -3.24 -6.98
CA ALA A 165 -25.66 -3.04 -7.44
C ALA A 165 -25.91 -1.61 -7.93
N VAL A 166 -25.32 -0.60 -7.28
CA VAL A 166 -25.38 0.80 -7.72
C VAL A 166 -24.49 1.03 -8.95
N VAL A 167 -23.28 0.48 -8.96
CA VAL A 167 -22.31 0.67 -10.04
C VAL A 167 -22.84 0.09 -11.37
N TRP A 168 -23.39 -1.12 -11.34
CA TRP A 168 -23.85 -1.84 -12.53
C TRP A 168 -25.35 -1.74 -12.80
N ALA A 169 -26.07 -0.88 -12.07
CA ALA A 169 -27.48 -0.62 -12.34
C ALA A 169 -27.68 -0.27 -13.83
N LYS A 170 -28.56 -1.00 -14.51
CA LYS A 170 -28.92 -0.69 -15.89
C LYS A 170 -29.91 0.48 -15.89
N LYS A 171 -29.43 1.66 -16.31
CA LYS A 171 -30.22 2.88 -16.52
C LYS A 171 -30.23 3.31 -17.99
#